data_AF-A0A6V7LZL8-F1
#
_entry.id   AF-A0A6V7LZL8-F1
#
_cell.length_a   1.000
_cell.length_b   1.000
_cell.length_c   1.000
_cell.angle_alpha   90.00
_cell.angle_beta   90.00
_cell.angle_gamma   90.00
#
_symmetry.space_group_name_H-M   'P 1'
#
loop_
_entity.id
_entity.type
_entity.pdbx_description
1 polymer ?
#
loop_
_entity_poly.entity_id
_entity_poly.type
_entity_poly.pdbx_seq_one_letter_code
_entity_poly.pdbx_strand_id
1 'polypeptide(L)' 'MSQLNIGTGKRGRGVVASTSATAVTASSSSTDLASLFECPVCFEYVLPPILQCQSGHLVCSNCRPKLSCCPTCRGPL' A
#
# COMPACT_ATOMS: atom_id res chain seq x y z
N MET A 1 24.34 59.86 14.77
CA MET A 1 23.03 59.88 15.45
C MET A 1 22.02 59.30 14.48
N SER A 2 21.48 58.11 14.75
CA SER A 2 20.14 57.68 14.34
C SER A 2 19.89 56.30 14.93
N GLN A 3 18.81 56.25 15.69
CA GLN A 3 18.43 55.26 16.67
C GLN A 3 17.74 54.03 16.06
N LEU A 4 17.82 52.94 16.83
CA LEU A 4 16.97 51.74 16.94
C LEU A 4 15.58 51.76 16.26
N ASN A 5 15.13 50.60 15.76
CA ASN A 5 14.09 49.83 16.46
C ASN A 5 14.11 48.31 16.15
N ILE A 6 13.72 47.59 17.20
CA ILE A 6 13.69 46.15 17.40
C ILE A 6 12.45 45.51 16.74
N GLY A 7 12.65 44.42 16.00
CA GLY A 7 11.59 43.47 15.65
C GLY A 7 11.93 42.07 16.14
N THR A 8 11.58 41.74 17.39
CA THR A 8 11.67 40.38 17.92
C THR A 8 10.62 39.47 17.28
N GLY A 9 10.95 38.84 16.16
CA GLY A 9 10.14 37.80 15.52
C GLY A 9 10.57 36.40 15.95
N LYS A 10 10.19 35.95 17.15
CA LYS A 10 10.29 34.54 17.55
C LYS A 10 9.18 33.74 16.86
N ARG A 11 9.51 32.97 15.82
CA ARG A 11 8.75 31.75 15.47
C ARG A 11 9.74 30.64 15.16
N GLY A 12 10.06 29.91 16.21
CA GLY A 12 10.71 28.61 16.09
C GLY A 12 9.83 27.66 15.28
N ARG A 13 10.50 26.91 14.41
CA ARG A 13 10.07 25.59 13.95
C ARG A 13 11.35 24.88 13.53
N GLY A 14 11.99 24.26 14.51
CA GLY A 14 12.99 23.24 14.23
C GLY A 14 12.28 22.08 13.56
N VAL A 15 12.35 22.04 12.22
CA VAL A 15 12.12 20.81 11.49
C VAL A 15 13.39 19.98 11.69
N VAL A 16 13.33 19.06 12.66
CA VAL A 16 14.14 17.85 12.57
C VAL A 16 13.51 17.04 11.44
N ALA A 17 14.02 17.22 10.22
CA ALA A 17 13.79 16.25 9.18
C ALA A 17 14.58 15.01 9.61
N SER A 18 13.91 14.13 10.34
CA SER A 18 14.33 12.76 10.51
C SER A 18 14.34 12.12 9.14
N THR A 19 15.43 12.30 8.38
CA THR A 19 15.81 11.34 7.35
C THR A 19 16.22 10.08 8.08
N SER A 20 15.22 9.30 8.50
CA SER A 20 15.36 7.88 8.69
C SER A 20 15.67 7.31 7.31
N ALA A 21 16.95 7.39 6.92
CA ALA A 21 17.54 6.45 6.01
C ALA A 21 17.51 5.11 6.76
N THR A 22 16.33 4.46 6.76
CA THR A 22 16.23 3.05 7.04
C THR A 22 17.12 2.39 6.03
N ALA A 23 18.31 2.00 6.49
CA ALA A 23 19.10 0.98 5.84
C ALA A 23 18.11 -0.11 5.46
N VAL A 24 18.02 -0.41 4.16
CA VAL A 24 17.40 -1.63 3.69
C VAL A 24 18.31 -2.77 4.13
N THR A 25 18.35 -3.04 5.43
CA THR A 25 18.70 -4.35 5.93
C THR A 25 17.71 -5.25 5.23
N ALA A 26 18.20 -6.06 4.29
CA ALA A 26 17.48 -7.19 3.75
C ALA A 26 17.21 -8.13 4.92
N SER A 27 16.23 -7.77 5.74
CA SER A 27 15.60 -8.63 6.70
C SER A 27 15.01 -9.74 5.85
N SER A 28 15.45 -10.97 6.08
CA SER A 28 14.85 -12.17 5.52
C SER A 28 13.44 -12.38 6.10
N SER A 29 12.59 -11.36 6.02
CA SER A 29 11.15 -11.46 6.19
C SER A 29 10.58 -11.95 4.87
N SER A 30 10.86 -13.21 4.56
CA SER A 30 10.09 -14.01 3.61
C SER A 30 8.70 -14.27 4.21
N THR A 31 7.97 -13.20 4.53
CA THR A 31 6.56 -13.31 4.87
C THR A 31 5.89 -13.80 3.59
N ASP A 32 5.30 -15.00 3.64
CA ASP A 32 4.76 -15.76 2.51
C ASP A 32 4.16 -14.87 1.40
N LEU A 33 4.97 -14.54 0.40
CA LEU A 33 4.53 -13.75 -0.75
C LEU A 33 3.46 -14.51 -1.53
N ALA A 34 3.40 -15.83 -1.35
CA ALA A 34 2.38 -16.71 -1.90
C ALA A 34 0.97 -16.28 -1.46
N SER A 35 0.78 -15.84 -0.21
CA SER A 35 -0.54 -15.49 0.31
C SER A 35 -1.16 -14.25 -0.36
N LEU A 36 -0.36 -13.42 -1.03
CA LEU A 36 -0.87 -12.32 -1.86
C LEU A 36 -1.67 -12.82 -3.07
N PHE A 37 -1.43 -14.06 -3.48
CA PHE A 37 -2.06 -14.69 -4.63
C PHE A 37 -3.19 -15.64 -4.21
N GLU A 38 -3.72 -15.56 -3.01
CA GLU A 38 -4.86 -16.39 -2.60
C GLU A 38 -6.20 -15.80 -3.09
N CYS A 39 -7.08 -16.67 -3.58
CA CYS A 39 -8.43 -16.29 -3.96
C CYS A 39 -9.30 -16.09 -2.71
N PRO A 40 -9.96 -14.94 -2.50
CA PRO A 40 -10.76 -14.67 -1.30
C PRO A 40 -12.04 -15.53 -1.18
N VAL A 41 -12.35 -16.33 -2.20
CA VAL A 41 -13.57 -17.16 -2.25
C VAL A 41 -13.29 -18.58 -1.78
N CYS A 42 -12.19 -19.16 -2.27
CA CYS A 42 -11.87 -20.57 -2.06
C CYS A 42 -10.52 -20.78 -1.37
N PHE A 43 -9.77 -19.71 -1.10
CA PHE A 43 -8.45 -19.73 -0.44
C PHE A 43 -7.40 -20.57 -1.16
N GLU A 44 -7.58 -20.79 -2.47
CA GLU A 44 -6.59 -21.43 -3.34
C GLU A 44 -5.74 -20.39 -4.04
N TYR A 45 -4.51 -20.76 -4.38
CA TYR A 45 -3.59 -19.90 -5.11
C TYR A 45 -4.08 -19.62 -6.53
N VAL A 46 -3.99 -18.34 -6.93
CA VAL A 46 -4.31 -17.84 -8.25
C VAL A 46 -3.10 -18.10 -9.15
N LEU A 47 -3.20 -19.14 -9.98
CA LEU A 47 -2.19 -19.49 -10.96
C LEU A 47 -2.35 -18.68 -12.27
N PRO A 48 -1.29 -18.51 -13.07
CA PRO A 48 -1.38 -17.87 -14.38
C PRO A 48 -2.43 -18.53 -15.29
N PRO A 49 -3.25 -17.76 -16.04
CA PRO A 49 -3.27 -16.30 -16.11
C PRO A 49 -3.89 -15.63 -14.86
N ILE A 50 -3.27 -14.55 -14.38
CA ILE A 50 -3.74 -13.80 -13.21
C ILE A 50 -5.02 -13.06 -13.57
N LEU A 51 -6.13 -13.43 -12.95
CA LEU A 51 -7.43 -12.78 -13.16
C LEU A 51 -7.70 -11.74 -12.08
N GLN A 52 -8.01 -10.53 -12.53
CA GLN A 52 -8.24 -9.37 -11.68
C GLN A 52 -9.58 -8.71 -12.03
N CYS A 53 -10.22 -8.09 -11.04
CA CYS A 53 -11.30 -7.14 -11.29
C CYS A 53 -10.76 -5.79 -11.81
N GLN A 54 -11.65 -4.89 -12.25
CA GLN A 54 -11.24 -3.56 -12.73
C GLN A 54 -10.47 -2.73 -11.68
N SER A 55 -10.67 -3.03 -10.39
CA SER A 55 -9.95 -2.39 -9.27
C SER A 55 -8.67 -3.13 -8.84
N GLY A 56 -8.31 -4.25 -9.49
CA GLY A 56 -7.08 -5.00 -9.22
C GLY A 56 -7.16 -6.14 -8.21
N HIS A 57 -8.35 -6.51 -7.71
CA HIS A 57 -8.49 -7.64 -6.78
C HIS A 57 -8.44 -8.99 -7.49
N LEU A 58 -7.68 -9.94 -6.95
CA LEU A 58 -7.48 -11.26 -7.54
C LEU A 58 -8.68 -12.19 -7.28
N VAL A 59 -9.06 -12.98 -8.30
CA VAL A 59 -10.05 -14.06 -8.18
C VAL A 59 -9.57 -15.23 -9.03
N CYS A 60 -9.62 -16.47 -8.54
CA CYS A 60 -9.18 -17.61 -9.34
C CYS A 60 -10.15 -17.94 -10.50
N SER A 61 -9.63 -18.60 -11.54
CA SER A 61 -10.40 -19.00 -12.73
C SER A 61 -11.61 -19.89 -12.42
N ASN A 62 -11.55 -20.66 -11.33
CA ASN A 62 -12.63 -21.55 -10.93
C ASN A 62 -13.79 -20.81 -10.21
N CYS A 63 -13.51 -19.65 -9.60
CA CYS A 63 -14.49 -18.82 -8.91
C CYS A 63 -15.04 -17.71 -9.80
N ARG A 64 -14.24 -17.18 -10.73
CA ARG A 64 -14.64 -16.14 -11.69
C ARG A 64 -16.00 -16.39 -12.37
N PRO A 65 -16.30 -17.56 -12.96
CA PRO A 65 -17.59 -17.77 -13.64
C PRO A 65 -18.78 -17.89 -12.68
N LYS A 66 -18.54 -18.07 -11.37
CA LYS A 66 -19.59 -18.21 -10.34
C LYS A 66 -19.97 -16.87 -9.70
N LEU A 67 -19.27 -15.79 -10.06
CA LEU A 67 -19.42 -14.48 -9.45
C LEU A 67 -19.92 -13.47 -10.48
N SER A 68 -20.90 -12.67 -10.09
CA SER A 68 -21.40 -11.53 -10.88
C SER A 68 -20.66 -10.22 -10.59
N CYS A 69 -19.98 -10.14 -9.44
CA CYS A 69 -19.23 -8.96 -9.00
C CYS A 69 -18.03 -9.36 -8.14
N CYS A 70 -17.09 -8.42 -7.96
CA CYS A 70 -15.88 -8.66 -7.18
C CYS A 70 -16.21 -8.86 -5.70
N PRO A 71 -15.74 -9.94 -5.04
CA PRO A 71 -16.04 -10.18 -3.62
C PRO A 71 -15.44 -9.12 -2.69
N THR A 72 -14.34 -8.46 -3.11
CA THR A 72 -13.63 -7.47 -2.30
C THR A 72 -14.20 -6.06 -2.46
N CYS A 73 -14.34 -5.56 -3.69
CA CYS A 73 -14.80 -4.19 -3.95
C CYS A 73 -16.26 -4.07 -4.43
N ARG A 74 -16.94 -5.19 -4.68
CA ARG A 74 -18.31 -5.24 -5.24
C ARG A 74 -18.46 -4.59 -6.64
N GLY A 75 -17.35 -4.24 -7.29
CA GLY A 75 -17.31 -3.70 -8.64
C GLY A 75 -17.35 -4.77 -9.74
N PRO A 76 -17.28 -4.35 -11.02
CA PRO A 76 -17.20 -5.26 -12.15
C PRO A 76 -15.91 -6.09 -12.10
N LEU A 77 -16.07 -7.40 -12.34
CA LEU A 77 -14.97 -8.36 -12.47
C LEU A 77 -14.32 -8.25 -13.84
#